data_AF-A0A944XNW6-F1
#
_entry.id   AF-A0A944XNW6-F1
#
_cell.length_a   1.000
_cell.length_b   1.000
_cell.length_c   1.000
_cell.angle_alpha   90.00
_cell.angle_beta   90.00
_cell.angle_gamma   90.00
#
_symmetry.space_group_name_H-M   'P 1'
#
loop_
_entity.id
_entity.type
_entity.pdbx_description
1 polymer ?
#
loop_
_entity_poly.entity_id
_entity_poly.type
_entity_poly.pdbx_seq_one_letter_code
_entity_poly.pdbx_strand_id
1 'polypeptide(L)'
;MTALGDHGYTPVNCGHIPSPAVALYGFTQNIPSMMVTGSHIPDDRNGIKFNLPTGEILKVDELAIHRQSVSLPEDKFNNTGTLTGLVEVPNVSNDAHDLYVDRFVNFFPPACLSGKTIGLYEHSSVSRDCLKLILERLGASVISLGRSDQFISVDTEAIRPEDIQLAKDWAIEFDFDCIISTDGDGDRP
;
A
#
# COMPACT_ATOMS: atom_id res chain seq x y z
N MET A 1 3.38 10.46 -12.83
CA MET A 1 3.42 11.93 -12.69
C MET A 1 3.29 12.63 -14.04
N THR A 2 4.09 12.28 -15.04
CA THR A 2 4.10 12.91 -16.38
C THR A 2 2.72 13.01 -17.03
N ALA A 3 1.99 11.90 -17.17
CA ALA A 3 0.68 11.90 -17.82
C ALA A 3 -0.36 12.79 -17.11
N LEU A 4 -0.28 12.92 -15.78
CA LEU A 4 -1.16 13.79 -15.00
C LEU A 4 -0.84 15.26 -15.27
N GLY A 5 0.44 15.64 -15.22
CA GLY A 5 0.89 17.00 -15.52
C GLY A 5 0.58 17.43 -16.95
N ASP A 6 0.75 16.53 -17.92
CA ASP A 6 0.42 16.78 -19.34
C ASP A 6 -1.06 17.10 -19.56
N HIS A 7 -1.93 16.62 -18.69
CA HIS A 7 -3.39 16.88 -18.73
C HIS A 7 -3.81 17.98 -17.74
N GLY A 8 -2.86 18.74 -17.18
CA GLY A 8 -3.13 19.85 -16.27
C GLY A 8 -3.54 19.45 -14.84
N TYR A 9 -3.37 18.18 -14.47
CA TYR A 9 -3.59 17.73 -13.10
C TYR A 9 -2.35 17.97 -12.22
N THR A 10 -2.57 18.22 -10.93
CA THR A 10 -1.51 18.31 -9.93
C THR A 10 -1.44 17.00 -9.16
N PRO A 11 -0.36 16.20 -9.32
CA PRO A 11 -0.30 14.91 -8.66
C PRO A 11 0.22 15.03 -7.22
N VAL A 12 -0.38 14.27 -6.30
CA VAL A 12 0.08 14.13 -4.92
C VAL A 12 0.83 12.81 -4.79
N ASN A 13 2.09 12.86 -4.37
CA ASN A 13 2.88 11.66 -4.13
C ASN A 13 2.69 11.19 -2.68
N CYS A 14 1.98 10.09 -2.47
CA CYS A 14 1.74 9.54 -1.13
C CYS A 14 2.86 8.58 -0.64
N GLY A 15 3.92 8.36 -1.44
CA GLY A 15 5.00 7.44 -1.07
C GLY A 15 4.57 5.97 -1.03
N HIS A 16 5.27 5.18 -0.20
CA HIS A 16 4.97 3.75 0.01
C HIS A 16 4.06 3.59 1.23
N ILE A 17 2.75 3.54 0.99
CA ILE A 17 1.72 3.35 2.01
C ILE A 17 0.68 2.34 1.52
N PRO A 18 -0.18 1.79 2.40
CA PRO A 18 -1.22 0.84 2.01
C PRO A 18 -2.17 1.36 0.93
N SER A 19 -2.60 0.49 0.03
CA SER A 19 -3.71 0.72 -0.91
C SER A 19 -4.92 1.41 -0.26
N PRO A 20 -5.44 0.93 0.90
CA PRO A 20 -6.56 1.59 1.56
C PRO A 20 -6.22 3.00 2.08
N ALA A 21 -4.95 3.31 2.39
CA ALA A 21 -4.53 4.66 2.81
C ALA A 21 -4.60 5.64 1.64
N VAL A 22 -4.12 5.24 0.46
CA VAL A 22 -4.21 6.03 -0.78
C VAL A 22 -5.68 6.29 -1.14
N ALA A 23 -6.51 5.24 -1.09
CA ALA A 23 -7.94 5.34 -1.38
C ALA A 23 -8.66 6.26 -0.39
N LEU A 24 -8.43 6.07 0.92
CA LEU A 24 -9.00 6.91 1.98
C LEU A 24 -8.69 8.39 1.76
N TYR A 25 -7.44 8.71 1.42
CA TYR A 25 -7.04 10.09 1.14
C TYR A 25 -7.77 10.64 -0.09
N GLY A 26 -7.84 9.87 -1.19
CA GLY A 26 -8.59 10.25 -2.38
C GLY A 26 -10.06 10.56 -2.09
N PHE A 27 -10.75 9.67 -1.37
CA PHE A 27 -12.15 9.86 -0.97
C PHE A 27 -12.33 11.07 -0.06
N THR A 28 -11.43 11.27 0.91
CA THR A 28 -11.51 12.38 1.87
C THR A 28 -11.30 13.73 1.19
N GLN A 29 -10.39 13.80 0.22
CA GLN A 29 -10.11 15.02 -0.56
C GLN A 29 -11.06 15.18 -1.77
N ASN A 30 -11.94 14.21 -2.02
CA ASN A 30 -12.81 14.15 -3.19
C ASN A 30 -12.03 14.28 -4.52
N ILE A 31 -10.92 13.53 -4.63
CA ILE A 31 -10.06 13.45 -5.82
C ILE A 31 -9.89 11.99 -6.26
N PRO A 32 -9.67 11.71 -7.56
CA PRO A 32 -9.32 10.36 -8.00
C PRO A 32 -7.97 9.96 -7.42
N SER A 33 -7.80 8.66 -7.16
CA SER A 33 -6.54 8.11 -6.66
C SER A 33 -6.15 6.87 -7.45
N MET A 34 -4.86 6.57 -7.52
CA MET A 34 -4.35 5.35 -8.12
C MET A 34 -3.25 4.76 -7.23
N MET A 35 -3.24 3.43 -7.12
CA MET A 35 -2.18 2.68 -6.46
C MET A 35 -1.46 1.82 -7.48
N VAL A 36 -0.14 1.95 -7.56
CA VAL A 36 0.69 1.10 -8.42
C VAL A 36 1.10 -0.13 -7.62
N THR A 37 0.51 -1.27 -7.93
CA THR A 37 0.76 -2.52 -7.20
C THR A 37 0.33 -3.75 -7.99
N GLY A 38 1.10 -4.83 -7.87
CA GLY A 38 0.71 -6.18 -8.27
C GLY A 38 -0.13 -6.91 -7.20
N SER A 39 -0.23 -6.37 -5.98
CA SER A 39 -0.87 -7.03 -4.83
C SER A 39 -0.24 -8.39 -4.55
N HIS A 40 -0.94 -9.49 -4.83
CA HIS A 40 -0.51 -10.87 -4.60
C HIS A 40 0.02 -11.59 -5.85
N ILE A 41 0.14 -10.92 -7.01
CA ILE A 41 0.62 -11.56 -8.24
C ILE A 41 2.15 -11.82 -8.19
N PRO A 42 2.71 -12.64 -9.10
CA PRO A 42 4.15 -12.87 -9.18
C PRO A 42 4.97 -11.58 -9.36
N ASP A 43 6.23 -11.62 -8.91
CA ASP A 43 7.15 -10.48 -8.84
C ASP A 43 7.61 -9.94 -10.21
N ASP A 44 7.41 -10.71 -11.29
CA ASP A 44 7.65 -10.32 -12.67
C ASP A 44 6.50 -9.49 -13.28
N ARG A 45 5.46 -9.18 -12.50
CA ARG A 45 4.27 -8.43 -12.91
C ARG A 45 4.00 -7.24 -11.98
N ASN A 46 3.19 -6.30 -12.48
CA ASN A 46 2.69 -5.18 -11.71
C ASN A 46 1.28 -4.81 -12.20
N GLY A 47 0.62 -3.88 -11.52
CA GLY A 47 -0.73 -3.45 -11.83
C GLY A 47 -1.00 -2.03 -11.33
N ILE A 48 -2.21 -1.56 -11.63
CA ILE A 48 -2.71 -0.28 -11.15
C ILE A 48 -4.14 -0.49 -10.65
N LYS A 49 -4.39 -0.14 -9.39
CA LYS A 49 -5.75 -0.03 -8.82
C LYS A 49 -6.20 1.42 -8.96
N PHE A 50 -7.38 1.66 -9.53
CA PHE A 50 -7.94 3.00 -9.72
C PHE A 50 -9.15 3.22 -8.82
N ASN A 51 -9.25 4.41 -8.25
CA ASN A 51 -10.43 4.88 -7.54
C ASN A 51 -10.91 6.20 -8.12
N LEU A 52 -12.23 6.30 -8.29
CA LEU A 52 -12.93 7.57 -8.48
C LEU A 52 -13.01 8.31 -7.13
N PRO A 53 -13.32 9.63 -7.13
CA PRO A 53 -13.59 10.36 -5.89
C PRO A 53 -14.68 9.71 -5.02
N THR A 54 -15.60 8.96 -5.64
CA THR A 54 -16.78 8.35 -5.01
C THR A 54 -16.59 6.89 -4.60
N GLY A 55 -15.47 6.24 -4.93
CA GLY A 55 -15.26 4.82 -4.66
C GLY A 55 -14.32 4.13 -5.65
N GLU A 56 -14.16 2.82 -5.51
CA GLU A 56 -13.47 1.99 -6.51
C GLU A 56 -14.16 2.09 -7.88
N ILE A 57 -13.36 1.95 -8.94
CA ILE A 57 -13.93 1.87 -10.29
C ILE A 57 -14.81 0.62 -10.42
N LEU A 58 -15.92 0.75 -11.16
CA LEU A 58 -16.79 -0.38 -11.50
C LEU A 58 -16.44 -0.93 -12.87
N LYS A 59 -17.04 -2.08 -13.23
CA LYS A 59 -16.84 -2.70 -14.56
C LYS A 59 -17.19 -1.79 -15.73
N VAL A 60 -18.11 -0.85 -15.55
CA VAL A 60 -18.45 0.13 -16.59
C VAL A 60 -17.31 1.12 -16.82
N ASP A 61 -16.61 1.49 -15.75
CA ASP A 61 -15.49 2.43 -15.78
C ASP A 61 -14.25 1.76 -16.37
N GLU A 62 -13.99 0.48 -16.05
CA GLU A 62 -12.95 -0.32 -16.70
C GLU A 62 -13.12 -0.33 -18.22
N LEU A 63 -14.35 -0.57 -18.70
CA LEU A 63 -14.66 -0.54 -20.13
C LEU A 63 -14.49 0.86 -20.72
N ALA A 64 -14.84 1.91 -19.98
CA ALA A 64 -14.69 3.29 -20.42
C ALA A 64 -13.21 3.71 -20.54
N ILE A 65 -12.37 3.29 -19.59
CA ILE A 65 -10.91 3.48 -19.61
C ILE A 65 -10.32 2.72 -20.81
N HIS A 66 -10.70 1.45 -21.01
CA HIS A 66 -10.20 0.63 -22.12
C HIS A 66 -10.57 1.20 -23.50
N ARG A 67 -11.69 1.91 -23.62
CA ARG A 67 -12.14 2.52 -24.88
C ARG A 67 -11.43 3.85 -25.19
N GLN A 68 -10.66 4.41 -24.26
CA GLN A 68 -9.93 5.65 -24.53
C GLN A 68 -8.90 5.43 -25.65
N SER A 69 -8.89 6.34 -26.62
CA SER A 69 -7.81 6.42 -27.60
C SER A 69 -6.85 7.52 -27.16
N VAL A 70 -5.61 7.14 -26.86
CA VAL A 70 -4.58 8.06 -26.38
C VAL A 70 -3.54 8.24 -27.48
N SER A 71 -3.28 9.48 -27.86
CA SER A 71 -2.14 9.82 -28.73
C SER A 71 -0.90 9.98 -27.85
N LEU A 72 0.11 9.15 -28.10
CA LEU A 72 1.37 9.21 -27.36
C LEU A 72 2.31 10.23 -28.04
N PRO A 73 2.96 11.13 -27.28
CA PRO A 73 3.95 12.04 -27.85
C PRO A 73 5.17 11.27 -28.36
N GLU A 74 5.53 11.45 -29.64
CA GLU A 74 6.65 10.73 -30.29
C GLU A 74 8.01 11.03 -29.67
N ASP A 75 8.17 12.20 -29.06
CA ASP A 75 9.43 12.69 -28.49
C ASP A 75 9.66 12.26 -27.04
N LYS A 76 8.60 11.78 -26.35
CA LYS A 76 8.66 11.37 -24.93
C LYS A 76 9.07 9.93 -24.70
N PHE A 77 9.17 9.11 -25.74
CA PHE A 77 9.53 7.71 -25.59
C PHE A 77 10.65 7.34 -26.55
N ASN A 78 11.58 6.51 -26.08
CA ASN A 78 12.60 5.94 -26.95
C ASN A 78 12.02 4.78 -27.78
N ASN A 79 12.83 4.20 -28.66
CA ASN A 79 12.42 3.09 -29.53
C ASN A 79 12.03 1.80 -28.78
N THR A 80 12.28 1.70 -27.48
CA THR A 80 11.86 0.58 -26.62
C THR A 80 10.62 0.91 -25.78
N GLY A 81 9.98 2.06 -26.01
CA GLY A 81 8.80 2.50 -25.26
C GLY A 81 9.10 3.00 -23.85
N THR A 82 10.37 3.28 -23.53
CA THR A 82 10.77 3.85 -22.24
C THR A 82 10.66 5.36 -22.29
N LEU A 83 10.07 5.95 -21.25
CA LEU A 83 9.94 7.40 -21.13
C LEU A 83 11.33 8.06 -21.13
N THR A 84 11.53 9.04 -21.99
CA THR A 84 12.75 9.83 -22.13
C THR A 84 12.63 11.13 -21.32
N GLY A 85 13.76 11.59 -20.79
CA GLY A 85 13.81 12.80 -19.96
C GLY A 85 13.61 12.54 -18.47
N LEU A 86 13.95 13.55 -17.66
CA LEU A 86 13.77 13.50 -16.22
C LEU A 86 12.28 13.73 -15.91
N VAL A 87 11.70 12.83 -15.11
CA VAL A 87 10.38 13.04 -14.52
C VAL A 87 10.59 13.68 -13.16
N GLU A 88 10.11 14.92 -13.00
CA GLU A 88 9.96 15.46 -11.67
C GLU A 88 8.86 14.71 -10.94
N VAL A 89 9.25 14.01 -9.89
CA VAL A 89 8.34 13.39 -8.94
C VAL A 89 8.21 14.36 -7.77
N PRO A 90 7.01 14.86 -7.47
CA PRO A 90 6.76 15.64 -6.27
C PRO A 90 7.29 14.94 -5.02
N ASN A 91 7.73 15.74 -4.05
CA ASN A 91 8.09 15.23 -2.74
C ASN A 91 6.93 14.44 -2.15
N VAL A 92 7.26 13.38 -1.41
CA VAL A 92 6.27 12.58 -0.68
C VAL A 92 5.55 13.50 0.31
N SER A 93 4.22 13.51 0.25
CA SER A 93 3.36 14.06 1.29
C SER A 93 2.97 12.97 2.27
N ASN A 94 3.07 13.27 3.57
CA ASN A 94 2.64 12.37 4.63
C ASN A 94 1.14 12.49 4.94
N ASP A 95 0.39 13.40 4.29
CA ASP A 95 -1.02 13.65 4.64
C ASP A 95 -1.88 12.38 4.55
N ALA A 96 -1.67 11.54 3.53
CA ALA A 96 -2.37 10.28 3.36
C ALA A 96 -1.98 9.23 4.42
N HIS A 97 -0.69 9.18 4.77
CA HIS A 97 -0.17 8.34 5.85
C HIS A 97 -0.81 8.73 7.18
N ASP A 98 -0.73 10.01 7.55
CA ASP A 98 -1.17 10.51 8.85
C ASP A 98 -2.68 10.36 8.99
N LEU A 99 -3.45 10.68 7.93
CA LEU A 99 -4.90 10.45 7.89
C LEU A 99 -5.25 8.97 8.12
N TYR A 100 -4.50 8.05 7.53
CA TYR A 100 -4.72 6.62 7.70
C TYR A 100 -4.40 6.16 9.12
N VAL A 101 -3.28 6.58 9.70
CA VAL A 101 -2.92 6.27 11.09
C VAL A 101 -3.97 6.81 12.06
N ASP A 102 -4.33 8.09 11.90
CA ASP A 102 -5.28 8.77 12.77
C ASP A 102 -6.68 8.18 12.67
N ARG A 103 -7.08 7.62 11.52
CA ARG A 103 -8.34 6.88 11.39
C ARG A 103 -8.47 5.76 12.44
N PHE A 104 -7.41 4.98 12.67
CA PHE A 104 -7.44 3.90 13.64
C PHE A 104 -7.26 4.41 15.07
N VAL A 105 -6.28 5.29 15.27
CA VAL A 105 -5.95 5.82 16.61
C VAL A 105 -7.12 6.60 17.22
N ASN A 106 -7.86 7.35 16.41
CA ASN A 106 -9.01 8.13 16.89
C ASN A 106 -10.30 7.31 16.98
N PHE A 107 -10.37 6.14 16.34
CA PHE A 107 -11.54 5.26 16.43
C PHE A 107 -11.54 4.42 17.70
N PHE A 108 -10.39 3.86 18.09
CA PHE A 108 -10.28 3.01 19.27
C PHE A 108 -10.07 3.82 20.56
N PRO A 109 -10.48 3.29 21.73
CA PRO A 109 -10.15 3.90 23.00
C PRO A 109 -8.62 4.03 23.18
N PRO A 110 -8.13 5.12 23.77
CA PRO A 110 -6.70 5.29 24.02
C PRO A 110 -6.11 4.12 24.80
N ALA A 111 -4.93 3.67 24.37
CA ALA A 111 -4.15 2.62 25.04
C ALA A 111 -4.92 1.27 25.20
N CYS A 112 -5.89 0.97 24.33
CA CYS A 112 -6.69 -0.26 24.41
C CYS A 112 -5.89 -1.56 24.23
N LEU A 113 -4.66 -1.48 23.72
CA LEU A 113 -3.74 -2.60 23.58
C LEU A 113 -2.65 -2.62 24.68
N SER A 114 -2.82 -1.85 25.76
CA SER A 114 -1.87 -1.83 26.87
C SER A 114 -1.59 -3.23 27.42
N GLY A 115 -0.31 -3.56 27.57
CA GLY A 115 0.14 -4.86 28.06
C GLY A 115 0.07 -5.98 27.02
N LYS A 116 -0.24 -5.67 25.76
CA LYS A 116 -0.16 -6.62 24.64
C LYS A 116 1.21 -6.59 23.98
N THR A 117 1.74 -7.77 23.69
CA THR A 117 2.95 -7.95 22.89
C THR A 117 2.56 -8.54 21.54
N ILE A 118 2.78 -7.79 20.46
CA ILE A 118 2.36 -8.17 19.11
C ILE A 118 3.59 -8.37 18.24
N GLY A 119 3.71 -9.56 17.64
CA GLY A 119 4.66 -9.80 16.56
C GLY A 119 4.13 -9.22 15.26
N LEU A 120 4.89 -8.35 14.60
CA LEU A 120 4.53 -7.81 13.29
C LEU A 120 5.44 -8.45 12.23
N TYR A 121 4.90 -9.38 11.46
CA TYR A 121 5.62 -9.92 10.29
C TYR A 121 5.59 -8.88 9.17
N GLU A 122 6.72 -8.25 8.93
CA GLU A 122 6.81 -7.08 8.05
C GLU A 122 7.03 -7.44 6.59
N HIS A 123 7.85 -8.47 6.31
CA HIS A 123 8.33 -8.81 4.96
C HIS A 123 8.61 -7.57 4.11
N SER A 124 7.98 -7.45 2.95
CA SER A 124 8.00 -6.27 2.10
C SER A 124 6.65 -5.54 2.06
N SER A 125 5.79 -5.73 3.05
CA SER A 125 4.50 -5.04 3.07
C SER A 125 4.69 -3.53 3.16
N VAL A 126 3.93 -2.77 2.36
CA VAL A 126 3.86 -1.31 2.52
C VAL A 126 3.15 -0.88 3.81
N SER A 127 2.43 -1.79 4.48
CA SER A 127 1.76 -1.53 5.76
C SER A 127 2.67 -1.58 6.97
N ARG A 128 3.87 -2.18 6.85
CA ARG A 128 4.71 -2.53 8.01
C ARG A 128 4.98 -1.36 8.95
N ASP A 129 5.29 -0.18 8.40
CA ASP A 129 5.60 1.00 9.21
C ASP A 129 4.33 1.65 9.77
N CYS A 130 3.25 1.73 8.97
CA CYS A 130 1.95 2.25 9.41
C CYS A 130 1.34 1.40 10.53
N LEU A 131 1.33 0.07 10.38
CA LEU A 131 0.74 -0.84 11.35
C LEU A 131 1.50 -0.82 12.67
N LYS A 132 2.83 -0.80 12.61
CA LYS A 132 3.65 -0.66 13.81
C LYS A 132 3.29 0.60 14.58
N LEU A 133 3.25 1.75 13.89
CA LEU A 133 2.90 3.03 14.50
C LEU A 133 1.48 3.03 15.08
N ILE A 134 0.49 2.50 14.36
CA ILE A 134 -0.90 2.41 14.83
C ILE A 134 -0.97 1.59 16.12
N LEU A 135 -0.38 0.40 16.12
CA LEU A 135 -0.42 -0.51 17.28
C LEU A 135 0.31 0.07 18.49
N GLU A 136 1.47 0.68 18.29
CA GLU A 136 2.23 1.35 19.36
C GLU A 136 1.45 2.54 19.93
N ARG A 137 0.81 3.37 19.08
CA ARG A 137 -0.05 4.47 19.54
C ARG A 137 -1.31 3.98 20.27
N LEU A 138 -1.77 2.76 19.99
CA LEU A 138 -2.84 2.09 20.71
C LEU A 138 -2.36 1.35 21.98
N GLY A 139 -1.06 1.42 22.32
CA GLY A 139 -0.50 0.96 23.59
C GLY A 139 0.14 -0.43 23.56
N ALA A 140 0.24 -1.08 22.39
CA ALA A 140 0.92 -2.37 22.27
C ALA A 140 2.45 -2.23 22.28
N SER A 141 3.15 -3.27 22.75
CA SER A 141 4.57 -3.49 22.46
C SER A 141 4.69 -4.27 21.16
N VAL A 142 5.25 -3.67 20.11
CA VAL A 142 5.32 -4.28 18.77
C VAL A 142 6.75 -4.74 18.47
N ILE A 143 6.91 -6.02 18.15
CA ILE A 143 8.20 -6.61 17.76
C ILE A 143 8.19 -6.86 16.26
N SER A 144 9.11 -6.23 15.55
CA SER A 144 9.31 -6.37 14.11
C SER A 144 9.92 -7.73 13.77
N LEU A 145 9.29 -8.47 12.86
CA LEU A 145 9.70 -9.80 12.43
C LEU A 145 9.91 -9.84 10.92
N GLY A 146 10.98 -10.50 10.46
CA GLY A 146 11.14 -10.87 9.05
C GLY A 146 11.10 -9.73 8.04
N ARG A 147 11.59 -8.53 8.37
CA ARG A 147 11.65 -7.40 7.42
C ARG A 147 12.56 -7.74 6.23
N SER A 148 12.07 -7.46 5.03
CA SER A 148 12.78 -7.71 3.77
C SER A 148 12.82 -6.43 2.91
N ASP A 149 13.96 -6.19 2.27
CA ASP A 149 14.11 -5.16 1.23
C ASP A 149 13.79 -5.71 -0.17
N GLN A 150 13.65 -7.04 -0.30
CA GLN A 150 13.18 -7.70 -1.51
C GLN A 150 11.67 -7.91 -1.45
N PHE A 151 10.98 -7.71 -2.56
CA PHE A 151 9.55 -7.96 -2.66
C PHE A 151 9.25 -9.44 -2.40
N ILE A 152 8.28 -9.69 -1.52
CA ILE A 152 7.77 -11.00 -1.17
C ILE A 152 6.29 -10.99 -1.55
N SER A 153 5.94 -11.78 -2.56
CA SER A 153 4.55 -11.98 -2.95
C SER A 153 3.84 -12.84 -1.91
N VAL A 154 2.88 -12.25 -1.20
CA VAL A 154 2.07 -12.92 -0.18
C VAL A 154 0.65 -13.04 -0.71
N ASP A 155 0.21 -14.27 -0.96
CA ASP A 155 -1.19 -14.60 -1.22
C ASP A 155 -1.82 -15.14 0.07
N THR A 156 -2.71 -14.36 0.68
CA THR A 156 -3.37 -14.73 1.93
C THR A 156 -4.30 -15.94 1.80
N GLU A 157 -4.68 -16.31 0.57
CA GLU A 157 -5.50 -17.49 0.26
C GLU A 157 -4.63 -18.74 -0.01
N ALA A 158 -3.32 -18.56 -0.17
CA ALA A 158 -2.34 -19.61 -0.47
C ALA A 158 -0.98 -19.35 0.21
N ILE A 159 -0.99 -19.18 1.54
CA ILE A 159 0.22 -18.88 2.33
C ILE A 159 1.34 -19.90 2.06
N ARG A 160 2.55 -19.40 1.84
CA ARG A 160 3.72 -20.24 1.56
C ARG A 160 4.09 -21.09 2.79
N PRO A 161 4.53 -22.34 2.62
CA PRO A 161 5.00 -23.17 3.73
C PRO A 161 6.09 -22.50 4.59
N GLU A 162 6.94 -21.68 3.96
CA GLU A 162 7.99 -20.90 4.63
C GLU A 162 7.41 -19.89 5.63
N ASP A 163 6.37 -19.13 5.24
CA ASP A 163 5.72 -18.14 6.12
C ASP A 163 5.01 -18.83 7.29
N ILE A 164 4.39 -20.00 7.05
CA ILE A 164 3.79 -20.82 8.11
C ILE A 164 4.85 -21.28 9.10
N GLN A 165 6.02 -21.69 8.61
CA GLN A 165 7.10 -22.15 9.48
C GLN A 165 7.68 -21.00 10.31
N LEU A 166 7.93 -19.84 9.68
CA LEU A 166 8.38 -18.64 10.38
C LEU A 166 7.44 -18.25 11.52
N ALA A 167 6.13 -18.24 11.29
CA ALA A 167 5.14 -17.93 12.32
C ALA A 167 5.19 -18.92 13.50
N LYS A 168 5.39 -20.22 13.23
CA LYS A 168 5.54 -21.24 14.28
C LYS A 168 6.82 -21.03 15.09
N ASP A 169 7.93 -20.75 14.41
CA ASP A 169 9.22 -20.57 15.06
C ASP A 169 9.18 -19.33 15.98
N TRP A 170 8.60 -18.23 15.50
CA TRP A 170 8.40 -17.02 16.32
C TRP A 170 7.44 -17.24 17.49
N ALA A 171 6.38 -18.04 17.32
CA ALA A 171 5.46 -18.36 18.41
C ALA A 171 6.08 -19.25 19.50
N ILE A 172 7.18 -19.94 19.20
CA ILE A 172 7.97 -20.70 20.18
C ILE A 172 9.01 -19.81 20.84
N GLU A 173 9.67 -18.95 20.06
CA GLU A 173 10.74 -18.08 20.53
C GLU A 173 10.23 -16.94 21.44
N PHE A 174 9.04 -16.41 21.15
CA PHE A 174 8.49 -15.23 21.82
C PHE A 174 7.10 -15.51 22.42
N ASP A 175 6.80 -14.86 23.54
CA ASP A 175 5.48 -14.89 24.18
C ASP A 175 4.58 -13.77 23.60
N PHE A 176 4.17 -13.93 22.34
CA PHE A 176 3.27 -12.99 21.67
C PHE A 176 1.81 -13.27 22.00
N ASP A 177 1.00 -12.22 22.19
CA ASP A 177 -0.46 -12.34 22.19
C ASP A 177 -0.99 -12.73 20.81
N CYS A 178 -0.35 -12.20 19.75
CA CYS A 178 -0.61 -12.57 18.36
C CYS A 178 0.56 -12.17 17.45
N ILE A 179 0.59 -12.79 16.27
CA ILE A 179 1.39 -12.35 15.13
C ILE A 179 0.43 -11.82 14.07
N ILE A 180 0.71 -10.64 13.53
CA ILE A 180 -0.07 -10.02 12.46
C ILE A 180 0.82 -9.68 11.26
N SER A 181 0.21 -9.54 10.10
CA SER A 181 0.84 -9.04 8.88
C SER A 181 -0.23 -8.43 7.97
N THR A 182 0.15 -8.11 6.74
CA THR A 182 -0.75 -7.94 5.61
C THR A 182 -0.08 -8.51 4.37
N ASP A 183 -0.79 -8.55 3.24
CA ASP A 183 -0.15 -8.77 1.94
C ASP A 183 0.72 -7.57 1.51
N GLY A 184 1.21 -7.63 0.27
CA GLY A 184 2.19 -6.67 -0.27
C GLY A 184 1.68 -5.23 -0.27
N ASP A 185 0.42 -5.00 -0.65
CA ASP A 185 -0.17 -3.66 -0.74
C ASP A 185 -1.09 -3.27 0.41
N GLY A 186 -1.31 -4.18 1.36
CA GLY A 186 -1.92 -3.85 2.64
C GLY A 186 -3.44 -3.78 2.62
N ASP A 187 -4.09 -4.40 1.62
CA ASP A 187 -5.54 -4.49 1.57
C ASP A 187 -6.09 -5.78 2.21
N ARG A 188 -5.22 -6.78 2.47
CA ARG A 188 -5.56 -8.03 3.16
C ARG A 188 -4.72 -8.24 4.43
N PRO A 189 -5.33 -8.62 5.58
CA PRO A 189 -4.60 -9.02 6.77
C PRO A 189 -3.98 -10.41 6.66
#